data_AF-A0A9E0KQ17-F1
#
_entry.id   AF-A0A9E0KQ17-F1
#
_cell.length_a   1.000
_cell.length_b   1.000
_cell.length_c   1.000
_cell.angle_alpha   90.00
_cell.angle_beta   90.00
_cell.angle_gamma   90.00
#
_symmetry.space_group_name_H-M   'P 1'
#
loop_
_entity.id
_entity.type
_entity.pdbx_description
1 polymer ?
#
loop_
_entity_poly.entity_id
_entity_poly.type
_entity_poly.pdbx_seq_one_letter_code
_entity_poly.pdbx_strand_id
1 'polypeptide(L)'
;MKLSDLFTLLNRHERPSTILVFLSVALMSAIAGCTTLTTMTTAFQPLPTVASLVADAAGGNEGPPAIAGTPAGYIPAAFGSVHDTMPIPLETPVAVATLGPPLPAPTIVVAAQPVDFEAARATAQAQGLDIAFVKIGFHRGPSGNANGWGNYVRRLNDAGVPVFVKSVDNGGVIWEVQEIMMENEAEGRYVPHVLVYRSTDKGFEDIYYDLSLTPEEAAELSWQANRDALPKELDKKYFWLETLNEPGRDGFDGNLQIERLGRFSLATAKLAVAEGYKYAALAFSTGVPEVGDWPTASTTLVNPNDWEDPAMLEFLRYAGEHRDQVAVALHEYSLTIDCIAPPCVFPTPDPPHIPYPYLVGRLQALFDTADRHGIPRPTVLITEWGWEYGAVPEPEEALEDIAWASWLYAAYPEVLGAAIWYLGGPWCCDIDDQTQRLIEPLTNFAASHYYIIDPGIGRIDPFLFSPNPPTLLELNREDWATPFPRPRSMP
;
A
#
# COMPACT_ATOMS: atom_id res chain seq x y z
N MET A 1 -35.81 -14.49 49.55
CA MET A 1 -35.79 -13.32 50.46
C MET A 1 -34.33 -13.01 50.72
N LYS A 2 -33.80 -11.79 50.55
CA LYS A 2 -34.26 -10.56 49.87
C LYS A 2 -33.00 -9.74 49.51
N LEU A 3 -33.08 -8.74 48.63
CA LEU A 3 -32.01 -7.73 48.52
C LEU A 3 -32.00 -6.85 49.78
N SER A 4 -31.16 -7.17 50.76
CA SER A 4 -31.02 -6.37 52.00
C SER A 4 -29.59 -6.19 52.51
N ASP A 5 -28.62 -6.99 52.07
CA ASP A 5 -27.36 -7.18 52.81
C ASP A 5 -26.15 -6.53 52.12
N LEU A 6 -26.37 -5.51 51.27
CA LEU A 6 -25.32 -4.75 50.58
C LEU A 6 -25.25 -3.28 51.02
N PHE A 7 -25.27 -3.04 52.34
CA PHE A 7 -25.25 -1.68 52.89
C PHE A 7 -24.44 -1.54 54.19
N THR A 8 -23.20 -2.07 54.24
CA THR A 8 -22.29 -1.82 55.38
C THR A 8 -20.79 -1.82 55.02
N LEU A 9 -20.36 -1.14 53.95
CA LEU A 9 -18.93 -0.84 53.77
C LEU A 9 -18.64 0.40 52.91
N LEU A 10 -19.14 1.58 53.29
CA LEU A 10 -18.64 2.89 52.80
C LEU A 10 -19.24 4.03 53.66
N ASN A 11 -18.64 4.27 54.84
CA ASN A 11 -19.02 5.41 55.68
C ASN A 11 -17.88 5.84 56.61
N ARG A 12 -17.03 6.80 56.17
CA ARG A 12 -16.19 7.64 57.03
C ARG A 12 -15.59 8.83 56.27
N HIS A 13 -15.56 9.98 56.96
CA HIS A 13 -14.96 11.28 56.61
C HIS A 13 -15.55 12.01 55.39
N GLU A 14 -16.61 12.80 55.55
CA GLU A 14 -16.64 14.20 56.07
C GLU A 14 -16.50 15.27 54.98
N ARG A 15 -17.35 16.31 55.10
CA ARG A 15 -17.63 17.40 54.13
C ARG A 15 -16.78 18.65 54.50
N PRO A 16 -17.02 19.89 53.99
CA PRO A 16 -17.86 20.40 52.87
C PRO A 16 -17.05 21.31 51.87
N SER A 17 -17.56 21.84 50.75
CA SER A 17 -18.53 22.96 50.71
C SER A 17 -18.92 23.41 49.29
N THR A 18 -20.22 23.71 49.12
CA THR A 18 -20.80 24.79 48.27
C THR A 18 -20.49 24.85 46.75
N ILE A 19 -21.51 24.56 45.93
CA ILE A 19 -22.20 25.55 45.06
C ILE A 19 -23.59 25.01 44.63
N LEU A 20 -24.53 25.92 44.35
CA LEU A 20 -25.96 25.68 44.22
C LEU A 20 -26.46 25.53 42.76
N VAL A 21 -27.41 24.61 42.57
CA VAL A 21 -28.70 24.79 41.83
C VAL A 21 -28.66 25.09 40.31
N PHE A 22 -29.22 24.17 39.50
CA PHE A 22 -30.58 24.37 38.95
C PHE A 22 -31.30 23.09 38.50
N LEU A 23 -32.63 23.13 38.67
CA LEU A 23 -33.66 22.11 38.46
C LEU A 23 -34.92 22.84 37.91
N SER A 24 -35.91 22.24 37.25
CA SER A 24 -36.21 20.81 36.99
C SER A 24 -37.30 20.66 35.90
N VAL A 25 -37.38 19.47 35.29
CA VAL A 25 -38.64 18.79 34.87
C VAL A 25 -39.48 19.37 33.70
N ALA A 26 -39.37 18.68 32.57
CA ALA A 26 -40.40 17.95 31.81
C ALA A 26 -41.92 18.36 31.75
N LEU A 27 -42.42 18.25 30.51
CA LEU A 27 -43.66 17.57 30.04
C LEU A 27 -45.03 18.31 29.89
N MET A 28 -45.66 18.02 28.73
CA MET A 28 -47.08 18.15 28.32
C MET A 28 -47.73 19.54 28.15
N SER A 29 -48.11 19.88 26.90
CA SER A 29 -49.46 19.57 26.37
C SER A 29 -49.62 20.02 24.90
N ALA A 30 -50.49 19.36 24.15
CA ALA A 30 -50.82 19.68 22.75
C ALA A 30 -52.12 20.50 22.62
N ILE A 31 -52.35 21.16 21.47
CA ILE A 31 -53.59 21.05 20.65
C ILE A 31 -53.55 21.98 19.40
N ALA A 32 -53.93 21.38 18.25
CA ALA A 32 -54.51 21.92 17.00
C ALA A 32 -53.92 23.16 16.26
N GLY A 33 -53.66 22.96 14.97
CA GLY A 33 -53.45 24.02 13.97
C GLY A 33 -53.35 23.49 12.54
N CYS A 34 -54.47 23.05 11.94
CA CYS A 34 -54.51 22.70 10.52
C CYS A 34 -54.50 23.96 9.64
N THR A 35 -53.70 23.99 8.56
CA THR A 35 -54.22 23.93 7.16
C THR A 35 -53.11 23.86 6.11
N THR A 36 -53.34 23.03 5.08
CA THR A 36 -52.84 23.10 3.69
C THR A 36 -51.33 23.23 3.42
N LEU A 37 -50.72 22.12 2.99
CA LEU A 37 -49.53 22.12 2.13
C LEU A 37 -49.88 21.42 0.80
N THR A 38 -49.49 22.02 -0.32
CA THR A 38 -49.82 21.58 -1.68
C THR A 38 -48.86 20.49 -2.15
N THR A 39 -49.37 19.33 -2.54
CA THR A 39 -48.56 18.24 -3.13
C THR A 39 -48.38 18.43 -4.64
N MET A 40 -47.14 18.69 -5.07
CA MET A 40 -46.74 18.54 -6.46
C MET A 40 -46.60 17.04 -6.78
N THR A 41 -47.32 16.58 -7.80
CA THR A 41 -47.24 15.20 -8.29
C THR A 41 -46.38 15.15 -9.55
N THR A 42 -45.25 14.45 -9.49
CA THR A 42 -44.49 14.01 -10.67
C THR A 42 -44.54 12.49 -10.75
N ALA A 43 -45.00 11.99 -11.89
CA ALA A 43 -45.25 10.57 -12.10
C ALA A 43 -43.96 9.81 -12.43
N PHE A 44 -43.64 8.78 -11.65
CA PHE A 44 -42.75 7.71 -12.09
C PHE A 44 -43.55 6.69 -12.90
N GLN A 45 -43.03 6.29 -14.07
CA GLN A 45 -43.58 5.17 -14.84
C GLN A 45 -42.94 3.85 -14.40
N PRO A 46 -43.71 2.74 -14.34
CA PRO A 46 -43.17 1.43 -13.99
C PRO A 46 -42.46 0.77 -15.17
N LEU A 47 -41.34 0.09 -14.89
CA LEU A 47 -40.68 -0.83 -15.82
C LEU A 47 -41.54 -2.10 -16.01
N PRO A 48 -41.47 -2.76 -17.19
CA PRO A 48 -42.31 -3.92 -17.50
C PRO A 48 -41.89 -5.17 -16.73
N THR A 49 -42.89 -5.92 -16.27
CA THR A 49 -42.76 -7.17 -15.54
C THR A 49 -42.31 -8.30 -16.46
N VAL A 50 -41.26 -9.04 -16.09
CA VAL A 50 -40.96 -10.35 -16.68
C VAL A 50 -41.68 -11.43 -15.85
N ALA A 51 -42.47 -12.26 -16.50
CA ALA A 51 -43.35 -13.21 -15.83
C ALA A 51 -42.57 -14.42 -15.26
N SER A 52 -42.87 -14.74 -13.99
CA SER A 52 -42.50 -16.03 -13.40
C SER A 52 -43.41 -17.13 -13.94
N LEU A 53 -42.82 -18.21 -14.44
CA LEU A 53 -43.49 -19.47 -14.73
C LEU A 53 -42.98 -20.53 -13.75
N VAL A 54 -43.74 -20.76 -12.69
CA VAL A 54 -43.60 -21.93 -11.81
C VAL A 54 -44.52 -23.02 -12.35
N ALA A 55 -43.97 -24.21 -12.56
CA ALA A 55 -44.74 -25.43 -12.78
C ALA A 55 -44.04 -26.59 -12.06
N ASP A 56 -44.80 -27.34 -11.26
CA ASP A 56 -44.30 -28.47 -10.47
C ASP A 56 -43.85 -29.65 -11.34
N ALA A 57 -42.76 -30.32 -10.93
CA ALA A 57 -42.54 -31.73 -11.22
C ALA A 57 -41.70 -32.37 -10.10
N ALA A 58 -42.07 -33.58 -9.69
CA ALA A 58 -41.49 -34.26 -8.53
C ALA A 58 -40.44 -35.31 -8.91
N GLY A 59 -39.48 -35.51 -8.00
CA GLY A 59 -38.85 -36.81 -7.67
C GLY A 59 -38.19 -37.61 -8.79
N GLY A 60 -36.86 -37.55 -8.87
CA GLY A 60 -36.03 -38.48 -9.63
C GLY A 60 -34.61 -38.57 -9.06
N ASN A 61 -34.18 -39.77 -8.65
CA ASN A 61 -32.79 -40.06 -8.30
C ASN A 61 -31.99 -40.27 -9.60
N GLU A 62 -31.08 -39.37 -9.95
CA GLU A 62 -29.96 -39.65 -10.87
C GLU A 62 -28.66 -39.07 -10.30
N GLY A 63 -27.54 -39.75 -10.58
CA GLY A 63 -26.23 -39.46 -9.97
C GLY A 63 -25.52 -38.23 -10.56
N PRO A 64 -24.36 -37.85 -10.01
CA PRO A 64 -23.61 -36.69 -10.49
C PRO A 64 -23.19 -36.85 -11.96
N PRO A 65 -23.33 -35.82 -12.80
CA PRO A 65 -22.98 -35.88 -14.21
C PRO A 65 -21.47 -35.98 -14.39
N ALA A 66 -21.05 -36.68 -15.46
CA ALA A 66 -19.64 -36.81 -15.82
C ALA A 66 -19.02 -35.45 -16.20
N ILE A 67 -17.77 -35.24 -15.79
CA ILE A 67 -16.98 -34.05 -16.12
C ILE A 67 -16.84 -33.95 -17.65
N ALA A 68 -17.20 -32.78 -18.19
CA ALA A 68 -17.08 -32.49 -19.62
C ALA A 68 -15.60 -32.44 -20.04
N GLY A 69 -15.29 -33.02 -21.20
CA GLY A 69 -13.92 -33.19 -21.66
C GLY A 69 -13.20 -31.88 -22.00
N THR A 70 -11.87 -31.94 -21.91
CA THR A 70 -10.93 -30.86 -22.29
C THR A 70 -11.18 -30.38 -23.74
N PRO A 71 -11.14 -29.06 -24.01
CA PRO A 71 -11.26 -28.54 -25.37
C PRO A 71 -10.15 -29.06 -26.29
N ALA A 72 -10.53 -29.69 -27.41
CA ALA A 72 -9.59 -30.13 -28.43
C ALA A 72 -8.99 -28.89 -29.14
N GLY A 73 -7.74 -28.56 -28.80
CA GLY A 73 -7.04 -27.39 -29.34
C GLY A 73 -5.96 -26.82 -28.42
N TYR A 74 -5.92 -27.22 -27.14
CA TYR A 74 -4.86 -26.81 -26.21
C TYR A 74 -3.50 -27.40 -26.63
N ILE A 75 -2.58 -26.52 -27.05
CA ILE A 75 -1.14 -26.79 -27.00
C ILE A 75 -0.70 -26.21 -25.65
N PRO A 76 -0.21 -27.04 -24.69
CA PRO A 76 0.37 -26.50 -23.48
C PRO A 76 1.49 -25.54 -23.84
N ALA A 77 1.61 -24.43 -23.12
CA ALA A 77 2.90 -23.75 -23.06
C ALA A 77 3.91 -24.80 -22.60
N ALA A 78 4.90 -25.09 -23.45
CA ALA A 78 5.94 -26.05 -23.12
C ALA A 78 6.89 -25.39 -22.10
N PHE A 79 6.43 -25.32 -20.84
CA PHE A 79 7.34 -25.35 -19.72
C PHE A 79 8.26 -26.55 -19.95
N GLY A 80 9.55 -26.25 -20.11
CA GLY A 80 10.56 -27.27 -20.31
C GLY A 80 10.36 -28.35 -19.26
N SER A 81 10.28 -29.60 -19.71
CA SER A 81 10.21 -30.73 -18.80
C SER A 81 11.31 -30.59 -17.74
N VAL A 82 11.10 -31.10 -16.52
CA VAL A 82 12.16 -31.21 -15.50
C VAL A 82 13.33 -32.11 -15.98
N HIS A 83 13.23 -32.67 -17.19
CA HIS A 83 14.27 -33.41 -17.91
C HIS A 83 14.66 -32.81 -19.28
N ASP A 84 14.24 -31.57 -19.59
CA ASP A 84 14.61 -30.90 -20.83
C ASP A 84 16.04 -30.33 -20.71
N THR A 85 17.02 -31.18 -21.01
CA THR A 85 18.46 -30.91 -20.90
C THR A 85 19.00 -29.96 -21.97
N MET A 86 18.19 -29.01 -22.41
CA MET A 86 18.68 -27.84 -23.13
C MET A 86 19.74 -27.16 -22.26
N PRO A 87 20.98 -26.94 -22.77
CA PRO A 87 22.01 -26.28 -21.99
C PRO A 87 21.56 -24.85 -21.74
N ILE A 88 21.08 -24.59 -20.52
CA ILE A 88 20.87 -23.24 -19.99
C ILE A 88 22.16 -22.49 -20.31
N PRO A 89 22.12 -21.37 -21.05
CA PRO A 89 23.30 -20.54 -21.25
C PRO A 89 23.88 -20.28 -19.87
N LEU A 90 25.16 -20.60 -19.64
CA LEU A 90 25.78 -20.34 -18.34
C LEU A 90 25.77 -18.83 -18.16
N GLU A 91 24.77 -18.33 -17.45
CA GLU A 91 24.63 -16.90 -17.19
C GLU A 91 25.90 -16.49 -16.46
N THR A 92 26.59 -15.51 -17.04
CA THR A 92 27.84 -15.02 -16.46
C THR A 92 27.47 -14.46 -15.09
N PRO A 93 28.01 -14.99 -13.98
CA PRO A 93 27.56 -14.61 -12.65
C PRO A 93 27.54 -13.10 -12.52
N VAL A 94 26.35 -12.52 -12.34
CA VAL A 94 26.21 -11.09 -12.10
C VAL A 94 27.01 -10.80 -10.84
N ALA A 95 27.97 -9.87 -10.94
CA ALA A 95 28.84 -9.57 -9.82
C ALA A 95 27.97 -9.05 -8.67
N VAL A 96 27.90 -9.82 -7.58
CA VAL A 96 27.20 -9.42 -6.35
C VAL A 96 27.70 -8.04 -5.96
N ALA A 97 26.80 -7.07 -5.94
CA ALA A 97 27.17 -5.69 -5.68
C ALA A 97 27.59 -5.56 -4.22
N THR A 98 28.90 -5.37 -3.97
CA THR A 98 29.42 -5.15 -2.63
C THR A 98 28.78 -3.91 -2.04
N LEU A 99 28.12 -4.05 -0.91
CA LEU A 99 27.50 -2.93 -0.20
C LEU A 99 28.54 -1.86 0.10
N GLY A 100 28.17 -0.61 -0.19
CA GLY A 100 28.93 0.56 0.20
C GLY A 100 28.96 0.76 1.72
N PRO A 101 29.70 1.76 2.22
CA PRO A 101 29.54 2.22 3.60
C PRO A 101 28.09 2.61 3.88
N PRO A 102 27.67 2.68 5.16
CA PRO A 102 26.32 3.10 5.47
C PRO A 102 25.98 4.47 4.90
N LEU A 103 24.81 4.60 4.27
CA LEU A 103 24.34 5.88 3.74
C LEU A 103 23.81 6.76 4.88
N PRO A 104 24.03 8.09 4.85
CA PRO A 104 23.39 9.01 5.79
C PRO A 104 21.89 9.10 5.51
N ALA A 105 21.14 9.63 6.47
CA ALA A 105 19.72 9.93 6.25
C ALA A 105 19.57 11.08 5.22
N PRO A 106 18.50 11.09 4.39
CA PRO A 106 18.30 12.12 3.38
C PRO A 106 18.19 13.52 3.99
N THR A 107 18.68 14.54 3.29
CA THR A 107 18.51 15.94 3.71
C THR A 107 17.21 16.51 3.13
N ILE A 108 16.28 16.91 4.01
CA ILE A 108 15.01 17.51 3.60
C ILE A 108 15.25 18.89 2.98
N VAL A 109 14.60 19.18 1.85
CA VAL A 109 14.58 20.50 1.21
C VAL A 109 13.14 20.96 1.01
N VAL A 110 12.85 22.16 1.52
CA VAL A 110 11.60 22.89 1.29
C VAL A 110 11.89 24.06 0.37
N ALA A 111 11.23 24.09 -0.80
CA ALA A 111 11.44 25.12 -1.82
C ALA A 111 10.16 25.93 -2.08
N ALA A 112 10.33 27.18 -2.54
CA ALA A 112 9.21 27.99 -3.02
C ALA A 112 8.75 27.47 -4.39
N GLN A 113 7.43 27.36 -4.59
CA GLN A 113 6.86 26.93 -5.87
C GLN A 113 6.87 28.06 -6.91
N PRO A 114 7.00 27.74 -8.22
CA PRO A 114 7.28 26.41 -8.77
C PRO A 114 8.73 26.00 -8.54
N VAL A 115 8.95 24.71 -8.27
CA VAL A 115 10.29 24.13 -8.10
C VAL A 115 10.76 23.60 -9.45
N ASP A 116 11.96 24.01 -9.88
CA ASP A 116 12.64 23.40 -11.03
C ASP A 116 13.41 22.17 -10.55
N PHE A 117 12.75 21.01 -10.56
CA PHE A 117 13.33 19.76 -10.07
C PHE A 117 14.48 19.25 -10.95
N GLU A 118 14.51 19.58 -12.25
CA GLU A 118 15.63 19.23 -13.13
C GLU A 118 16.86 20.07 -12.79
N ALA A 119 16.71 21.39 -12.57
CA ALA A 119 17.80 22.22 -12.08
C ALA A 119 18.26 21.83 -10.67
N ALA A 120 17.34 21.44 -9.79
CA ALA A 120 17.67 20.91 -8.46
C ALA A 120 18.47 19.60 -8.55
N ARG A 121 18.05 18.66 -9.42
CA ARG A 121 18.74 17.40 -9.69
C ARG A 121 20.14 17.64 -10.26
N ALA A 122 20.27 18.47 -11.30
CA ALA A 122 21.56 18.82 -11.88
C ALA A 122 22.50 19.48 -10.85
N THR A 123 21.95 20.29 -9.94
CA THR A 123 22.70 20.94 -8.86
C THR A 123 23.18 19.96 -7.78
N ALA A 124 22.39 18.93 -7.46
CA ALA A 124 22.80 17.84 -6.58
C ALA A 124 23.87 16.95 -7.24
N GLN A 125 23.66 16.59 -8.51
CA GLN A 125 24.58 15.74 -9.29
C GLN A 125 25.94 16.40 -9.53
N ALA A 126 26.00 17.73 -9.64
CA ALA A 126 27.24 18.50 -9.66
C ALA A 126 28.09 18.35 -8.37
N GLN A 127 27.50 17.82 -7.29
CA GLN A 127 28.17 17.53 -6.01
C GLN A 127 28.33 16.02 -5.75
N GLY A 128 27.95 15.16 -6.70
CA GLY A 128 27.94 13.71 -6.52
C GLY A 128 26.74 13.16 -5.74
N LEU A 129 25.72 13.99 -5.52
CA LEU A 129 24.47 13.66 -4.84
C LEU A 129 23.34 13.49 -5.87
N ASP A 130 22.16 13.04 -5.45
CA ASP A 130 20.96 13.03 -6.29
C ASP A 130 19.73 13.54 -5.51
N ILE A 131 18.57 13.63 -6.17
CA ILE A 131 17.31 13.97 -5.49
C ILE A 131 16.29 12.82 -5.52
N ALA A 132 15.63 12.62 -4.39
CA ALA A 132 14.43 11.82 -4.24
C ALA A 132 13.19 12.72 -4.04
N PHE A 133 12.08 12.33 -4.66
CA PHE A 133 10.79 13.02 -4.52
C PHE A 133 10.03 12.53 -3.27
N VAL A 134 8.94 13.23 -2.93
CA VAL A 134 7.89 12.67 -2.08
C VAL A 134 7.31 11.43 -2.75
N LYS A 135 7.22 10.34 -2.00
CA LYS A 135 6.89 8.99 -2.49
C LYS A 135 5.49 8.51 -2.11
N ILE A 136 4.72 9.34 -1.40
CA ILE A 136 3.35 9.01 -0.96
C ILE A 136 2.34 9.47 -2.01
N GLY A 137 1.41 8.58 -2.34
CA GLY A 137 0.24 8.82 -3.17
C GLY A 137 -0.99 8.09 -2.62
N PHE A 138 -1.87 7.56 -3.46
CA PHE A 138 -3.20 7.08 -3.02
C PHE A 138 -3.56 5.68 -3.51
N HIS A 139 -4.27 4.94 -2.66
CA HIS A 139 -5.00 3.73 -3.02
C HIS A 139 -6.42 4.11 -3.47
N ARG A 140 -6.87 3.57 -4.62
CA ARG A 140 -8.17 3.89 -5.23
C ARG A 140 -8.92 2.64 -5.68
N GLY A 141 -10.25 2.70 -5.70
CA GLY A 141 -11.05 1.63 -6.28
C GLY A 141 -12.37 2.14 -6.82
N PRO A 142 -13.39 1.28 -6.99
CA PRO A 142 -14.70 1.69 -7.48
C PRO A 142 -15.39 2.63 -6.49
N SER A 143 -16.19 3.56 -7.01
CA SER A 143 -16.95 4.56 -6.25
C SER A 143 -16.10 5.29 -5.18
N GLY A 144 -16.70 5.74 -4.07
CA GLY A 144 -16.04 6.55 -3.04
C GLY A 144 -15.80 8.01 -3.43
N ASN A 145 -15.23 8.78 -2.49
CA ASN A 145 -14.89 10.18 -2.68
C ASN A 145 -13.42 10.37 -3.11
N ALA A 146 -13.21 10.78 -4.37
CA ALA A 146 -11.90 11.15 -4.91
C ALA A 146 -11.90 12.59 -5.46
N ASN A 147 -12.69 13.49 -4.87
CA ASN A 147 -12.77 14.88 -5.31
C ASN A 147 -11.39 15.56 -5.24
N GLY A 148 -10.95 16.15 -6.36
CA GLY A 148 -9.61 16.74 -6.49
C GLY A 148 -8.55 15.83 -7.12
N TRP A 149 -8.80 14.52 -7.28
CA TRP A 149 -7.85 13.55 -7.85
C TRP A 149 -7.16 14.03 -9.14
N GLY A 150 -7.91 14.39 -10.18
CA GLY A 150 -7.32 14.83 -11.44
C GLY A 150 -6.55 16.16 -11.33
N ASN A 151 -6.81 16.98 -10.31
CA ASN A 151 -6.01 18.17 -10.02
C ASN A 151 -4.67 17.79 -9.38
N TYR A 152 -4.67 16.87 -8.42
CA TYR A 152 -3.45 16.27 -7.83
C TYR A 152 -2.55 15.67 -8.90
N VAL A 153 -3.07 14.77 -9.75
CA VAL A 153 -2.29 14.12 -10.81
C VAL A 153 -1.67 15.15 -11.76
N ARG A 154 -2.48 16.07 -12.31
CA ARG A 154 -2.00 17.06 -13.27
C ARG A 154 -1.00 18.04 -12.64
N ARG A 155 -1.24 18.56 -11.43
CA ARG A 155 -0.31 19.49 -10.76
C ARG A 155 1.06 18.86 -10.48
N LEU A 156 1.10 17.59 -10.05
CA LEU A 156 2.38 16.91 -9.81
C LEU A 156 3.08 16.58 -11.13
N ASN A 157 2.34 16.04 -12.11
CA ASN A 157 2.83 15.82 -13.46
C ASN A 157 3.45 17.09 -14.08
N ASP A 158 2.75 18.22 -14.04
CA ASP A 158 3.19 19.49 -14.62
C ASP A 158 4.42 20.06 -13.90
N ALA A 159 4.57 19.76 -12.61
CA ALA A 159 5.75 20.07 -11.80
C ALA A 159 6.91 19.08 -12.02
N GLY A 160 6.74 18.00 -12.80
CA GLY A 160 7.74 16.95 -12.97
C GLY A 160 7.87 16.01 -11.76
N VAL A 161 6.90 16.03 -10.85
CA VAL A 161 6.86 15.19 -9.65
C VAL A 161 6.10 13.89 -9.95
N PRO A 162 6.68 12.72 -9.69
CA PRO A 162 6.01 11.43 -9.82
C PRO A 162 4.73 11.33 -8.97
N VAL A 163 3.83 10.46 -9.42
CA VAL A 163 2.63 10.05 -8.69
C VAL A 163 2.75 8.55 -8.48
N PHE A 164 2.52 8.09 -7.26
CA PHE A 164 2.29 6.68 -6.96
C PHE A 164 0.78 6.45 -6.84
N VAL A 165 0.25 5.49 -7.59
CA VAL A 165 -1.16 5.11 -7.50
C VAL A 165 -1.30 3.59 -7.51
N LYS A 166 -2.00 3.09 -6.50
CA LYS A 166 -2.54 1.73 -6.50
C LYS A 166 -4.02 1.83 -6.84
N SER A 167 -4.50 1.03 -7.77
CA SER A 167 -5.93 0.87 -7.98
C SER A 167 -6.38 -0.58 -8.06
N VAL A 168 -7.50 -0.83 -7.38
CA VAL A 168 -8.16 -2.13 -7.31
C VAL A 168 -9.50 -2.02 -8.04
N ASP A 169 -9.79 -2.94 -8.96
CA ASP A 169 -11.02 -3.05 -9.77
C ASP A 169 -11.46 -1.80 -10.57
N ASN A 170 -10.67 -0.73 -10.57
CA ASN A 170 -10.98 0.52 -11.26
C ASN A 170 -9.89 0.90 -12.26
N GLY A 171 -9.84 0.16 -13.37
CA GLY A 171 -8.87 0.39 -14.45
C GLY A 171 -8.86 1.82 -14.99
N GLY A 172 -9.99 2.54 -14.93
CA GLY A 172 -10.08 3.94 -15.35
C GLY A 172 -9.13 4.90 -14.60
N VAL A 173 -8.78 4.59 -13.35
CA VAL A 173 -7.79 5.37 -12.57
C VAL A 173 -6.38 5.19 -13.13
N ILE A 174 -6.04 3.96 -13.51
CA ILE A 174 -4.75 3.61 -14.11
C ILE A 174 -4.66 4.22 -15.51
N TRP A 175 -5.75 4.12 -16.28
CA TRP A 175 -5.84 4.71 -17.61
C TRP A 175 -5.68 6.25 -17.61
N GLU A 176 -6.30 6.99 -16.68
CA GLU A 176 -6.13 8.47 -16.60
C GLU A 176 -4.66 8.87 -16.45
N VAL A 177 -3.89 8.14 -15.63
CA VAL A 177 -2.45 8.44 -15.41
C VAL A 177 -1.59 7.90 -16.57
N GLN A 178 -1.97 6.79 -17.18
CA GLN A 178 -1.32 6.23 -18.37
C GLN A 178 -1.37 7.19 -19.56
N GLU A 179 -2.52 7.79 -19.86
CA GLU A 179 -2.64 8.76 -20.97
C GLU A 179 -1.68 9.95 -20.76
N ILE A 180 -1.57 10.45 -19.52
CA ILE A 180 -0.62 11.52 -19.18
C ILE A 180 0.84 11.07 -19.38
N MET A 181 1.19 9.81 -19.07
CA MET A 181 2.53 9.28 -19.39
C MET A 181 2.77 9.17 -20.90
N MET A 182 1.75 8.80 -21.68
CA MET A 182 1.84 8.72 -23.15
C MET A 182 1.98 10.11 -23.78
N GLU A 183 1.25 11.11 -23.27
CA GLU A 183 1.41 12.53 -23.65
C GLU A 183 2.83 13.01 -23.36
N ASN A 184 3.35 12.74 -22.16
CA ASN A 184 4.72 13.09 -21.78
C ASN A 184 5.77 12.49 -22.73
N GLU A 185 5.67 11.18 -23.00
CA GLU A 185 6.59 10.50 -23.92
C GLU A 185 6.52 11.05 -25.34
N ALA A 186 5.32 11.42 -25.83
CA ALA A 186 5.13 12.03 -27.14
C ALA A 186 5.76 13.44 -27.23
N GLU A 187 5.81 14.17 -26.12
CA GLU A 187 6.50 15.45 -25.98
C GLU A 187 8.01 15.33 -25.70
N GLY A 188 8.52 14.11 -25.50
CA GLY A 188 9.91 13.85 -25.10
C GLY A 188 10.22 14.21 -23.64
N ARG A 189 9.18 14.31 -22.81
CA ARG A 189 9.25 14.59 -21.37
C ARG A 189 9.18 13.29 -20.58
N TYR A 190 9.91 13.20 -19.49
CA TYR A 190 9.90 12.01 -18.62
C TYR A 190 9.47 12.38 -17.21
N VAL A 191 8.36 11.81 -16.76
CA VAL A 191 7.93 11.83 -15.36
C VAL A 191 7.64 10.38 -14.95
N PRO A 192 8.43 9.77 -14.04
CA PRO A 192 8.31 8.35 -13.72
C PRO A 192 7.14 8.09 -12.77
N HIS A 193 5.90 8.32 -13.23
CA HIS A 193 4.70 7.89 -12.50
C HIS A 193 4.70 6.37 -12.33
N VAL A 194 4.16 5.91 -11.20
CA VAL A 194 4.15 4.51 -10.78
C VAL A 194 2.71 4.09 -10.56
N LEU A 195 2.26 3.12 -11.37
CA LEU A 195 0.88 2.68 -11.41
C LEU A 195 0.84 1.20 -11.04
N VAL A 196 -0.04 0.80 -10.12
CA VAL A 196 -0.23 -0.59 -9.72
C VAL A 196 -1.70 -0.94 -9.87
N TYR A 197 -2.02 -2.02 -10.59
CA TYR A 197 -3.38 -2.53 -10.77
C TYR A 197 -3.55 -3.89 -10.09
N ARG A 198 -4.75 -4.16 -9.57
CA ARG A 198 -5.21 -5.49 -9.13
C ARG A 198 -6.71 -5.60 -9.40
N SER A 199 -7.22 -6.82 -9.54
CA SER A 199 -8.66 -7.12 -9.40
C SER A 199 -8.93 -7.98 -8.17
N THR A 200 -10.09 -7.80 -7.52
CA THR A 200 -10.52 -8.60 -6.35
C THR A 200 -11.44 -9.77 -6.71
N ASP A 201 -11.57 -10.16 -7.99
CA ASP A 201 -12.38 -11.32 -8.32
C ASP A 201 -11.84 -12.55 -7.58
N LYS A 202 -12.67 -13.09 -6.68
CA LYS A 202 -12.33 -14.21 -5.81
C LYS A 202 -11.89 -15.44 -6.61
N GLY A 203 -12.37 -15.60 -7.84
CA GLY A 203 -11.96 -16.66 -8.75
C GLY A 203 -10.48 -16.59 -9.18
N PHE A 204 -9.79 -15.47 -8.97
CA PHE A 204 -8.37 -15.31 -9.27
C PHE A 204 -7.48 -15.65 -8.06
N GLU A 205 -7.93 -15.30 -6.85
CA GLU A 205 -7.19 -15.50 -5.59
C GLU A 205 -7.46 -16.87 -4.95
N ASP A 206 -8.69 -17.43 -5.06
CA ASP A 206 -9.02 -18.77 -4.53
C ASP A 206 -8.11 -19.87 -5.09
N ILE A 207 -7.63 -19.69 -6.32
CA ILE A 207 -6.70 -20.62 -7.00
C ILE A 207 -5.41 -20.79 -6.18
N TYR A 208 -4.88 -19.71 -5.58
CA TYR A 208 -3.70 -19.79 -4.73
C TYR A 208 -3.94 -20.68 -3.50
N TYR A 209 -5.17 -20.70 -2.97
CA TYR A 209 -5.54 -21.48 -1.79
C TYR A 209 -5.94 -22.94 -2.09
N ASP A 210 -6.02 -23.36 -3.37
CA ASP A 210 -6.33 -24.74 -3.72
C ASP A 210 -5.13 -25.67 -3.45
N LEU A 211 -5.16 -26.36 -2.32
CA LEU A 211 -4.12 -27.31 -1.89
C LEU A 211 -4.10 -28.61 -2.70
N SER A 212 -5.03 -28.82 -3.65
CA SER A 212 -4.93 -29.91 -4.64
C SER A 212 -3.97 -29.56 -5.79
N LEU A 213 -3.64 -28.28 -5.97
CA LEU A 213 -2.65 -27.79 -6.92
C LEU A 213 -1.28 -27.59 -6.26
N THR A 214 -0.21 -27.87 -7.02
CA THR A 214 1.12 -27.37 -6.67
C THR A 214 1.15 -25.82 -6.73
N PRO A 215 2.09 -25.15 -6.02
CA PRO A 215 2.24 -23.70 -6.10
C PRO A 215 2.42 -23.19 -7.54
N GLU A 216 3.12 -23.96 -8.37
CA GLU A 216 3.39 -23.63 -9.77
C GLU A 216 2.14 -23.79 -10.67
N GLU A 217 1.33 -24.84 -10.48
CA GLU A 217 0.05 -25.00 -11.19
C GLU A 217 -0.97 -23.92 -10.80
N ALA A 218 -1.00 -23.55 -9.51
CA ALA A 218 -1.82 -22.45 -9.02
C ALA A 218 -1.37 -21.10 -9.62
N ALA A 219 -0.05 -20.88 -9.76
CA ALA A 219 0.51 -19.68 -10.38
C ALA A 219 0.11 -19.56 -11.86
N GLU A 220 0.23 -20.64 -12.65
CA GLU A 220 -0.20 -20.67 -14.06
C GLU A 220 -1.67 -20.25 -14.22
N LEU A 221 -2.56 -20.87 -13.44
CA LEU A 221 -4.00 -20.64 -13.53
C LEU A 221 -4.40 -19.25 -13.01
N SER A 222 -3.82 -18.79 -11.90
CA SER A 222 -4.09 -17.47 -11.34
C SER A 222 -3.53 -16.34 -12.22
N TRP A 223 -2.33 -16.51 -12.77
CA TRP A 223 -1.74 -15.58 -13.75
C TRP A 223 -2.62 -15.46 -14.98
N GLN A 224 -3.01 -16.59 -15.59
CA GLN A 224 -3.88 -16.59 -16.75
C GLN A 224 -5.19 -15.86 -16.46
N ALA A 225 -5.85 -16.15 -15.34
CA ALA A 225 -7.13 -15.54 -14.98
C ALA A 225 -7.01 -14.01 -14.80
N ASN A 226 -6.00 -13.55 -14.06
CA ASN A 226 -5.73 -12.11 -13.87
C ASN A 226 -5.45 -11.40 -15.20
N ARG A 227 -4.56 -11.98 -16.03
CA ARG A 227 -4.15 -11.40 -17.32
C ARG A 227 -5.31 -11.32 -18.30
N ASP A 228 -6.08 -12.40 -18.45
CA ASP A 228 -7.17 -12.49 -19.42
C ASP A 228 -8.37 -11.60 -19.03
N ALA A 229 -8.46 -11.19 -17.75
CA ALA A 229 -9.46 -10.27 -17.22
C ALA A 229 -9.05 -8.77 -17.25
N LEU A 230 -7.83 -8.43 -17.68
CA LEU A 230 -7.36 -7.04 -17.70
C LEU A 230 -8.25 -6.13 -18.58
N PRO A 231 -8.56 -4.89 -18.12
CA PRO A 231 -9.19 -3.87 -18.97
C PRO A 231 -8.32 -3.59 -20.20
N LYS A 232 -8.95 -3.56 -21.39
CA LYS A 232 -8.26 -3.58 -22.70
C LYS A 232 -7.61 -2.25 -23.06
N GLU A 233 -7.99 -1.19 -22.36
CA GLU A 233 -7.44 0.16 -22.42
C GLU A 233 -6.09 0.30 -21.69
N LEU A 234 -5.71 -0.68 -20.85
CA LEU A 234 -4.44 -0.64 -20.12
C LEU A 234 -3.30 -1.26 -20.95
N ASP A 235 -2.23 -0.50 -21.14
CA ASP A 235 -0.97 -0.98 -21.72
C ASP A 235 -0.02 -1.38 -20.58
N LYS A 236 0.31 -2.67 -20.54
CA LYS A 236 1.21 -3.32 -19.58
C LYS A 236 2.61 -2.70 -19.46
N LYS A 237 3.00 -1.84 -20.40
CA LYS A 237 4.20 -1.02 -20.29
C LYS A 237 4.16 -0.11 -19.06
N TYR A 238 3.01 0.47 -18.73
CA TYR A 238 2.91 1.58 -17.78
C TYR A 238 2.60 1.14 -16.33
N PHE A 239 1.93 0.01 -16.12
CA PHE A 239 1.51 -0.44 -14.79
C PHE A 239 2.14 -1.76 -14.34
N TRP A 240 2.23 -1.92 -13.03
CA TRP A 240 2.53 -3.17 -12.33
C TRP A 240 1.24 -3.93 -12.05
N LEU A 241 1.19 -5.21 -12.37
CA LEU A 241 0.07 -6.08 -12.02
C LEU A 241 0.36 -6.82 -10.71
N GLU A 242 -0.56 -6.77 -9.77
CA GLU A 242 -0.56 -7.57 -8.54
C GLU A 242 -1.74 -8.54 -8.58
N THR A 243 -1.51 -9.80 -8.18
CA THR A 243 -2.47 -10.91 -8.36
C THR A 243 -2.95 -11.54 -7.04
N LEU A 244 -2.43 -11.08 -5.89
CA LEU A 244 -2.78 -11.52 -4.54
C LEU A 244 -2.78 -10.33 -3.59
N ASN A 245 -3.48 -10.47 -2.47
CA ASN A 245 -3.55 -9.46 -1.42
C ASN A 245 -3.57 -10.12 -0.06
N GLU A 246 -2.68 -9.69 0.82
CA GLU A 246 -2.59 -10.15 2.20
C GLU A 246 -2.72 -11.68 2.36
N PRO A 247 -1.98 -12.49 1.57
CA PRO A 247 -1.98 -13.93 1.76
C PRO A 247 -1.56 -14.23 3.20
N GLY A 248 -2.45 -14.90 3.93
CA GLY A 248 -2.23 -15.27 5.31
C GLY A 248 -0.91 -16.01 5.49
N ARG A 249 -0.18 -15.68 6.56
CA ARG A 249 1.03 -16.42 6.95
C ARG A 249 0.71 -17.89 7.16
N ASP A 250 -0.39 -18.17 7.85
CA ASP A 250 -0.98 -19.50 8.00
C ASP A 250 -2.10 -19.72 6.98
N GLY A 251 -2.18 -20.95 6.47
CA GLY A 251 -3.20 -21.39 5.54
C GLY A 251 -4.53 -21.71 6.18
N PHE A 252 -5.55 -21.95 5.35
CA PHE A 252 -6.85 -22.48 5.81
C PHE A 252 -6.76 -23.90 6.42
N ASP A 253 -5.65 -24.60 6.21
CA ASP A 253 -5.30 -25.87 6.86
C ASP A 253 -4.53 -25.70 8.18
N GLY A 254 -4.19 -24.46 8.56
CA GLY A 254 -3.44 -24.12 9.76
C GLY A 254 -1.92 -24.35 9.66
N ASN A 255 -1.39 -24.56 8.46
CA ASN A 255 0.06 -24.70 8.22
C ASN A 255 0.66 -23.40 7.67
N LEU A 256 1.93 -23.14 8.00
CA LEU A 256 2.70 -22.01 7.47
C LEU A 256 2.78 -22.09 5.93
N GLN A 257 2.42 -21.03 5.21
CA GLN A 257 2.36 -21.01 3.74
C GLN A 257 3.55 -20.31 3.05
N ILE A 258 4.59 -19.92 3.79
CA ILE A 258 5.72 -19.14 3.24
C ILE A 258 6.40 -19.86 2.04
N GLU A 259 6.66 -21.18 2.12
CA GLU A 259 7.22 -21.94 0.97
C GLU A 259 6.28 -21.88 -0.25
N ARG A 260 4.97 -22.08 -0.03
CA ARG A 260 3.94 -22.05 -1.10
C ARG A 260 3.88 -20.67 -1.75
N LEU A 261 3.89 -19.60 -0.95
CA LEU A 261 3.84 -18.23 -1.43
C LEU A 261 5.09 -17.82 -2.20
N GLY A 262 6.29 -18.22 -1.73
CA GLY A 262 7.55 -18.00 -2.44
C GLY A 262 7.58 -18.70 -3.79
N ARG A 263 7.20 -19.99 -3.84
CA ARG A 263 7.16 -20.78 -5.08
C ARG A 263 6.10 -20.28 -6.07
N PHE A 264 4.89 -19.99 -5.60
CA PHE A 264 3.84 -19.37 -6.41
C PHE A 264 4.32 -18.04 -6.99
N SER A 265 4.87 -17.16 -6.15
CA SER A 265 5.31 -15.82 -6.58
C SER A 265 6.45 -15.89 -7.59
N LEU A 266 7.39 -16.82 -7.45
CA LEU A 266 8.46 -17.06 -8.42
C LEU A 266 7.93 -17.58 -9.76
N ALA A 267 6.94 -18.48 -9.74
CA ALA A 267 6.31 -18.99 -10.96
C ALA A 267 5.53 -17.88 -11.70
N THR A 268 4.69 -17.11 -10.98
CA THR A 268 3.95 -15.96 -11.53
C THR A 268 4.90 -14.88 -12.06
N ALA A 269 6.00 -14.60 -11.36
CA ALA A 269 7.00 -13.63 -11.83
C ALA A 269 7.66 -14.05 -13.15
N LYS A 270 8.04 -15.33 -13.29
CA LYS A 270 8.62 -15.87 -14.53
C LYS A 270 7.64 -15.81 -15.71
N LEU A 271 6.37 -16.12 -15.47
CA LEU A 271 5.28 -15.96 -16.44
C LEU A 271 5.13 -14.50 -16.88
N ALA A 272 5.00 -13.58 -15.92
CA ALA A 272 4.84 -12.15 -16.20
C ALA A 272 6.01 -11.57 -16.98
N VAL A 273 7.25 -11.89 -16.59
CA VAL A 273 8.47 -11.44 -17.29
C VAL A 273 8.52 -11.99 -18.71
N ALA A 274 8.26 -13.29 -18.90
CA ALA A 274 8.26 -13.93 -20.22
C ALA A 274 7.20 -13.33 -21.17
N GLU A 275 6.07 -12.88 -20.61
CA GLU A 275 5.01 -12.21 -21.36
C GLU A 275 5.20 -10.69 -21.46
N GLY A 276 6.27 -10.12 -20.90
CA GLY A 276 6.58 -8.68 -20.97
C GLY A 276 5.64 -7.80 -20.13
N TYR A 277 5.18 -8.29 -18.99
CA TYR A 277 4.48 -7.54 -17.95
C TYR A 277 5.45 -7.10 -16.85
N LYS A 278 4.97 -6.17 -16.01
CA LYS A 278 5.54 -5.87 -14.69
C LYS A 278 4.67 -6.51 -13.62
N TYR A 279 5.27 -7.22 -12.66
CA TYR A 279 4.58 -7.98 -11.62
C TYR A 279 4.98 -7.53 -10.23
N ALA A 280 3.98 -7.34 -9.36
CA ALA A 280 4.12 -7.01 -7.96
C ALA A 280 3.59 -8.18 -7.12
N ALA A 281 4.47 -8.79 -6.33
CA ALA A 281 4.20 -10.05 -5.65
C ALA A 281 3.98 -9.89 -4.15
N LEU A 282 3.50 -10.97 -3.51
CA LEU A 282 3.35 -11.12 -2.06
C LEU A 282 2.23 -10.27 -1.45
N ALA A 283 2.27 -8.94 -1.60
CA ALA A 283 1.29 -8.00 -1.04
C ALA A 283 0.93 -8.30 0.43
N PHE A 284 1.97 -8.64 1.22
CA PHE A 284 1.78 -9.11 2.59
C PHE A 284 1.06 -8.08 3.45
N SER A 285 0.18 -8.54 4.35
CA SER A 285 -0.44 -7.68 5.35
C SER A 285 0.60 -7.02 6.27
N THR A 286 0.19 -5.98 6.98
CA THR A 286 1.02 -5.38 8.02
C THR A 286 1.38 -6.39 9.11
N GLY A 287 2.64 -6.36 9.56
CA GLY A 287 3.19 -7.27 10.56
C GLY A 287 3.61 -8.66 10.05
N VAL A 288 3.28 -9.02 8.81
CA VAL A 288 3.76 -10.23 8.12
C VAL A 288 4.53 -9.84 6.85
N PRO A 289 5.50 -10.62 6.35
CA PRO A 289 5.98 -11.88 6.89
C PRO A 289 6.82 -11.60 8.14
N GLU A 290 6.89 -12.57 9.06
CA GLU A 290 7.53 -12.32 10.33
C GLU A 290 9.05 -12.23 10.17
N VAL A 291 9.63 -11.16 10.72
CA VAL A 291 11.07 -10.98 10.84
C VAL A 291 11.49 -11.57 12.18
N GLY A 292 12.60 -12.32 12.20
CA GLY A 292 13.04 -13.12 13.35
C GLY A 292 13.55 -12.33 14.57
N ASP A 293 14.79 -12.59 15.02
CA ASP A 293 15.43 -11.95 16.20
C ASP A 293 15.74 -10.43 16.03
N TRP A 294 14.92 -9.69 15.27
CA TRP A 294 15.03 -8.24 15.17
C TRP A 294 14.65 -7.58 16.51
N PRO A 295 15.34 -6.51 16.94
CA PRO A 295 15.52 -6.25 18.37
C PRO A 295 14.36 -5.47 19.00
N THR A 296 13.15 -6.05 19.06
CA THR A 296 12.04 -5.78 20.02
C THR A 296 10.76 -6.56 19.65
N ALA A 297 10.67 -7.85 19.99
CA ALA A 297 9.40 -8.48 20.42
C ALA A 297 9.67 -9.90 20.98
N SER A 298 9.46 -10.11 22.30
CA SER A 298 9.50 -11.43 22.98
C SER A 298 10.75 -12.30 22.77
N THR A 299 11.70 -12.25 23.72
CA THR A 299 12.91 -13.10 23.77
C THR A 299 12.64 -14.58 24.12
N THR A 300 11.50 -15.13 23.74
CA THR A 300 10.99 -16.43 24.25
C THR A 300 10.53 -17.42 23.18
N LEU A 301 10.47 -17.01 21.91
CA LEU A 301 10.32 -17.89 20.76
C LEU A 301 11.37 -17.48 19.73
N VAL A 302 12.12 -18.46 19.21
CA VAL A 302 12.94 -18.24 18.02
C VAL A 302 11.96 -18.07 16.87
N ASN A 303 11.69 -16.83 16.50
CA ASN A 303 10.74 -16.57 15.44
C ASN A 303 11.48 -16.77 14.10
N PRO A 304 11.01 -17.64 13.19
CA PRO A 304 11.66 -17.79 11.90
C PRO A 304 11.58 -16.45 11.17
N ASN A 305 12.69 -16.01 10.58
CA ASN A 305 12.65 -14.93 9.60
C ASN A 305 12.06 -15.53 8.32
N ASP A 306 10.77 -15.29 8.09
CA ASP A 306 10.02 -15.83 6.96
C ASP A 306 10.66 -15.39 5.60
N TRP A 307 11.41 -14.28 5.57
CA TRP A 307 12.20 -13.86 4.39
C TRP A 307 13.38 -14.80 4.05
N GLU A 308 13.86 -15.61 5.01
CA GLU A 308 14.97 -16.56 4.85
C GLU A 308 14.52 -17.98 4.44
N ASP A 309 13.22 -18.20 4.24
CA ASP A 309 12.73 -19.44 3.63
C ASP A 309 13.39 -19.63 2.24
N PRO A 310 13.85 -20.85 1.88
CA PRO A 310 14.52 -21.08 0.60
C PRO A 310 13.72 -20.63 -0.63
N ALA A 311 12.39 -20.81 -0.62
CA ALA A 311 11.53 -20.37 -1.72
C ALA A 311 11.43 -18.85 -1.80
N MET A 312 11.39 -18.18 -0.64
CA MET A 312 11.45 -16.71 -0.58
C MET A 312 12.79 -16.20 -1.09
N LEU A 313 13.91 -16.79 -0.68
CA LEU A 313 15.25 -16.43 -1.18
C LEU A 313 15.43 -16.68 -2.68
N GLU A 314 14.74 -17.65 -3.28
CA GLU A 314 14.70 -17.82 -4.74
C GLU A 314 13.86 -16.74 -5.43
N PHE A 315 12.68 -16.41 -4.90
CA PHE A 315 11.86 -15.30 -5.41
C PHE A 315 12.60 -13.95 -5.31
N LEU A 316 13.20 -13.63 -4.17
CA LEU A 316 13.91 -12.37 -3.94
C LEU A 316 15.10 -12.19 -4.89
N ARG A 317 15.82 -13.28 -5.22
CA ARG A 317 16.91 -13.25 -6.20
C ARG A 317 16.41 -12.90 -7.59
N TYR A 318 15.35 -13.58 -8.04
CA TYR A 318 14.73 -13.31 -9.33
C TYR A 318 14.21 -11.87 -9.42
N ALA A 319 13.59 -11.36 -8.35
CA ALA A 319 13.10 -9.99 -8.26
C ALA A 319 14.23 -8.94 -8.23
N GLY A 320 15.35 -9.23 -7.58
CA GLY A 320 16.55 -8.39 -7.61
C GLY A 320 17.22 -8.32 -8.98
N GLU A 321 17.24 -9.45 -9.70
CA GLU A 321 17.80 -9.57 -11.06
C GLU A 321 16.90 -8.89 -12.11
N HIS A 322 15.58 -8.86 -11.90
CA HIS A 322 14.58 -8.30 -12.82
C HIS A 322 13.87 -7.06 -12.24
N ARG A 323 14.62 -6.16 -11.57
CA ARG A 323 14.06 -5.07 -10.75
C ARG A 323 13.15 -4.07 -11.49
N ASP A 324 13.19 -4.00 -12.81
CA ASP A 324 12.32 -3.17 -13.66
C ASP A 324 11.02 -3.87 -14.08
N GLN A 325 10.93 -5.19 -13.86
CA GLN A 325 9.78 -6.04 -14.19
C GLN A 325 9.18 -6.79 -12.99
N VAL A 326 9.91 -6.98 -11.89
CA VAL A 326 9.45 -7.73 -10.71
C VAL A 326 9.71 -6.93 -9.44
N ALA A 327 8.68 -6.79 -8.62
CA ALA A 327 8.72 -6.07 -7.35
C ALA A 327 8.05 -6.84 -6.21
N VAL A 328 8.44 -6.49 -4.98
CA VAL A 328 7.78 -6.90 -3.74
C VAL A 328 6.70 -5.86 -3.40
N ALA A 329 5.45 -6.29 -3.27
CA ALA A 329 4.37 -5.49 -2.70
C ALA A 329 4.30 -5.69 -1.18
N LEU A 330 4.15 -4.60 -0.43
CA LEU A 330 4.04 -4.58 1.04
C LEU A 330 2.89 -3.67 1.47
N HIS A 331 2.13 -4.07 2.49
CA HIS A 331 1.17 -3.19 3.18
C HIS A 331 1.78 -2.70 4.50
N GLU A 332 1.84 -1.38 4.73
CA GLU A 332 2.47 -0.77 5.92
C GLU A 332 1.50 0.18 6.65
N TYR A 333 0.78 -0.35 7.64
CA TYR A 333 -0.12 0.37 8.52
C TYR A 333 0.49 0.55 9.90
N SER A 334 0.29 1.69 10.56
CA SER A 334 0.65 1.81 11.98
C SER A 334 -0.34 1.14 12.93
N LEU A 335 -1.55 0.76 12.46
CA LEU A 335 -2.65 0.20 13.25
C LEU A 335 -3.18 1.13 14.37
N THR A 336 -2.91 2.43 14.28
CA THR A 336 -3.47 3.49 15.15
C THR A 336 -3.49 4.83 14.42
N ILE A 337 -4.49 5.67 14.65
CA ILE A 337 -4.46 7.07 14.20
C ILE A 337 -3.57 7.99 15.06
N ASP A 338 -3.08 7.53 16.22
CA ASP A 338 -2.29 8.38 17.14
C ASP A 338 -0.86 8.68 16.63
N CYS A 339 -0.34 7.90 15.68
CA CYS A 339 1.03 7.99 15.16
C CYS A 339 1.26 7.06 13.94
N ILE A 340 2.15 7.42 13.01
CA ILE A 340 2.75 6.48 12.03
C ILE A 340 4.13 5.97 12.49
N ALA A 341 4.86 6.79 13.26
CA ALA A 341 6.12 6.45 13.91
C ALA A 341 6.07 6.79 15.41
N PRO A 342 6.84 6.13 16.30
CA PRO A 342 6.86 6.45 17.73
C PRO A 342 7.34 7.91 18.03
N PRO A 343 7.53 8.34 19.28
CA PRO A 343 7.02 7.76 20.51
C PRO A 343 5.50 7.92 20.57
N CYS A 344 4.77 6.86 20.21
CA CYS A 344 3.33 6.82 20.33
C CYS A 344 2.98 6.83 21.82
N VAL A 345 2.35 7.90 22.30
CA VAL A 345 2.04 8.07 23.73
C VAL A 345 0.78 7.30 24.09
N PHE A 346 0.87 5.97 24.04
CA PHE A 346 -0.20 5.11 24.53
C PHE A 346 -0.27 5.17 26.06
N PRO A 347 -1.42 5.54 26.65
CA PRO A 347 -1.60 5.46 28.10
C PRO A 347 -1.63 4.00 28.60
N THR A 348 -2.04 3.06 27.74
CA THR A 348 -2.14 1.61 27.99
C THR A 348 -2.23 0.89 26.64
N PRO A 349 -1.17 0.19 26.17
CA PRO A 349 -1.00 -1.20 26.59
C PRO A 349 0.44 -1.62 26.93
N ASP A 350 0.54 -2.77 27.60
CA ASP A 350 1.75 -3.57 27.80
C ASP A 350 1.55 -4.88 27.00
N PRO A 351 2.40 -5.21 26.01
CA PRO A 351 3.59 -4.48 25.57
C PRO A 351 3.25 -3.17 24.82
N PRO A 352 4.18 -2.20 24.78
CA PRO A 352 4.02 -0.98 24.00
C PRO A 352 3.90 -1.29 22.50
N HIS A 353 3.00 -0.58 21.84
CA HIS A 353 2.81 -0.66 20.40
C HIS A 353 3.90 0.15 19.68
N ILE A 354 4.64 -0.48 18.78
CA ILE A 354 5.82 0.07 18.11
C ILE A 354 5.64 -0.06 16.58
N PRO A 355 5.04 0.96 15.91
CA PRO A 355 4.83 0.92 14.47
C PRO A 355 6.10 0.82 13.65
N TYR A 356 7.07 1.73 13.88
CA TYR A 356 8.37 1.68 13.22
C TYR A 356 9.39 0.95 14.10
N PRO A 357 10.18 0.00 13.58
CA PRO A 357 10.31 -0.36 12.15
C PRO A 357 9.57 -1.65 11.71
N TYR A 358 8.67 -2.19 12.54
CA TYR A 358 8.05 -3.53 12.35
C TYR A 358 6.81 -3.55 11.44
N LEU A 359 5.94 -2.58 11.61
CA LEU A 359 4.68 -2.43 10.87
C LEU A 359 4.87 -1.50 9.67
N VAL A 360 5.67 -0.44 9.88
CA VAL A 360 6.08 0.56 8.89
C VAL A 360 7.60 0.54 8.78
N GLY A 361 8.18 0.62 7.58
CA GLY A 361 9.62 0.48 7.34
C GLY A 361 10.13 -0.97 7.26
N ARG A 362 9.24 -1.97 7.27
CA ARG A 362 9.62 -3.40 7.28
C ARG A 362 10.36 -3.86 6.03
N LEU A 363 10.30 -3.07 4.94
CA LEU A 363 11.20 -3.17 3.78
C LEU A 363 12.70 -3.24 4.16
N GLN A 364 13.09 -2.70 5.31
CA GLN A 364 14.48 -2.71 5.80
C GLN A 364 14.94 -4.12 6.17
N ALA A 365 14.05 -4.96 6.72
CA ALA A 365 14.36 -6.36 7.02
C ALA A 365 14.45 -7.22 5.75
N LEU A 366 13.61 -6.92 4.76
CA LEU A 366 13.69 -7.48 3.41
C LEU A 366 15.06 -7.17 2.77
N PHE A 367 15.49 -5.90 2.79
CA PHE A 367 16.79 -5.51 2.24
C PHE A 367 17.97 -6.06 3.04
N ASP A 368 17.90 -6.09 4.37
CA ASP A 368 18.94 -6.74 5.19
C ASP A 368 19.06 -8.24 4.88
N THR A 369 17.94 -8.92 4.61
CA THR A 369 17.95 -10.33 4.18
C THR A 369 18.57 -10.49 2.79
N ALA A 370 18.19 -9.64 1.81
CA ALA A 370 18.82 -9.66 0.48
C ALA A 370 20.34 -9.42 0.56
N ASP A 371 20.74 -8.39 1.31
CA ASP A 371 22.12 -8.00 1.60
C ASP A 371 22.94 -9.17 2.20
N ARG A 372 22.41 -9.84 3.23
CA ARG A 372 23.08 -10.98 3.89
C ARG A 372 23.25 -12.20 2.98
N HIS A 373 22.35 -12.39 2.02
CA HIS A 373 22.38 -13.51 1.08
C HIS A 373 23.05 -13.16 -0.27
N GLY A 374 23.60 -11.96 -0.43
CA GLY A 374 24.25 -11.51 -1.67
C GLY A 374 23.27 -11.36 -2.85
N ILE A 375 22.00 -11.14 -2.54
CA ILE A 375 20.92 -10.93 -3.51
C ILE A 375 20.84 -9.42 -3.82
N PRO A 376 20.76 -8.99 -5.09
CA PRO A 376 20.46 -7.61 -5.42
C PRO A 376 19.12 -7.20 -4.79
N ARG A 377 19.04 -6.02 -4.16
CA ARG A 377 17.80 -5.59 -3.51
C ARG A 377 16.67 -5.47 -4.56
N PRO A 378 15.51 -6.10 -4.33
CA PRO A 378 14.38 -6.01 -5.25
C PRO A 378 13.74 -4.63 -5.20
N THR A 379 12.99 -4.29 -6.25
CA THR A 379 12.10 -3.13 -6.23
C THR A 379 10.96 -3.36 -5.22
N VAL A 380 10.55 -2.32 -4.51
CA VAL A 380 9.47 -2.36 -3.50
C VAL A 380 8.37 -1.36 -3.85
N LEU A 381 7.13 -1.84 -3.77
CA LEU A 381 5.90 -1.05 -3.91
C LEU A 381 5.14 -1.18 -2.58
N ILE A 382 4.88 -0.07 -1.90
CA ILE A 382 4.08 -0.11 -0.66
C ILE A 382 2.62 0.10 -1.08
N THR A 383 1.98 -0.99 -1.50
CA THR A 383 0.72 -0.96 -2.21
C THR A 383 -0.44 -0.52 -1.34
N GLU A 384 -0.34 -0.68 -0.03
CA GLU A 384 -1.20 -0.02 0.95
C GLU A 384 -0.34 0.59 2.07
N TRP A 385 -0.72 1.78 2.52
CA TRP A 385 -0.04 2.51 3.59
C TRP A 385 -1.04 3.33 4.40
N GLY A 386 -0.79 3.50 5.70
CA GLY A 386 -1.54 4.46 6.51
C GLY A 386 -1.59 4.12 7.99
N TRP A 387 -2.73 4.42 8.61
CA TRP A 387 -2.91 4.39 10.05
C TRP A 387 -3.76 3.20 10.47
N GLU A 388 -5.08 3.37 10.52
CA GLU A 388 -6.04 2.30 10.73
C GLU A 388 -6.76 1.94 9.43
N TYR A 389 -7.28 0.72 9.38
CA TYR A 389 -8.06 0.21 8.24
C TYR A 389 -9.32 1.04 7.90
N GLY A 390 -9.87 1.78 8.87
CA GLY A 390 -11.11 2.54 8.76
C GLY A 390 -11.01 4.00 9.23
N ALA A 391 -9.82 4.52 9.51
CA ALA A 391 -9.64 5.88 10.01
C ALA A 391 -8.29 6.49 9.61
N VAL A 392 -8.31 7.80 9.37
CA VAL A 392 -7.16 8.64 9.00
C VAL A 392 -7.12 9.82 9.98
N PRO A 393 -5.94 10.27 10.46
CA PRO A 393 -5.82 11.42 11.34
C PRO A 393 -6.32 12.73 10.70
N GLU A 394 -6.40 13.80 11.51
CA GLU A 394 -6.70 15.11 10.93
C GLU A 394 -5.57 15.56 9.97
N PRO A 395 -5.88 16.33 8.90
CA PRO A 395 -4.92 16.58 7.81
C PRO A 395 -3.60 17.27 8.18
N GLU A 396 -3.49 17.89 9.37
CA GLU A 396 -2.24 18.48 9.87
C GLU A 396 -1.32 17.38 10.44
N GLU A 397 -1.85 16.57 11.36
CA GLU A 397 -1.16 15.41 11.97
C GLU A 397 -0.75 14.38 10.90
N ALA A 398 -1.68 14.05 10.00
CA ALA A 398 -1.44 13.13 8.90
C ALA A 398 -0.31 13.62 7.96
N LEU A 399 -0.10 14.93 7.82
CA LEU A 399 0.95 15.48 6.95
C LEU A 399 2.34 15.40 7.60
N GLU A 400 2.44 15.46 8.94
CA GLU A 400 3.72 15.23 9.65
C GLU A 400 4.17 13.77 9.50
N ASP A 401 3.23 12.83 9.68
CA ASP A 401 3.44 11.38 9.49
C ASP A 401 3.83 11.05 8.03
N ILE A 402 3.12 11.62 7.06
CA ILE A 402 3.46 11.54 5.62
C ILE A 402 4.87 12.07 5.35
N ALA A 403 5.29 13.13 6.03
CA ALA A 403 6.60 13.74 5.81
C ALA A 403 7.75 12.89 6.39
N TRP A 404 7.56 12.28 7.56
CA TRP A 404 8.50 11.29 8.10
C TRP A 404 8.57 10.05 7.21
N ALA A 405 7.44 9.51 6.75
CA ALA A 405 7.43 8.33 5.87
C ALA A 405 8.06 8.63 4.51
N SER A 406 7.80 9.82 3.95
CA SER A 406 8.47 10.31 2.74
C SER A 406 9.99 10.42 2.92
N TRP A 407 10.46 10.86 4.09
CA TRP A 407 11.88 10.94 4.43
C TRP A 407 12.53 9.54 4.57
N LEU A 408 11.84 8.59 5.21
CA LEU A 408 12.24 7.19 5.26
C LEU A 408 12.37 6.59 3.86
N TYR A 409 11.31 6.66 3.04
CA TYR A 409 11.28 6.04 1.72
C TYR A 409 12.19 6.75 0.70
N ALA A 410 12.49 8.04 0.88
CA ALA A 410 13.45 8.76 0.06
C ALA A 410 14.87 8.16 0.13
N ALA A 411 15.25 7.53 1.25
CA ALA A 411 16.55 6.91 1.42
C ALA A 411 16.77 5.66 0.55
N TYR A 412 15.70 5.01 0.09
CA TYR A 412 15.77 3.75 -0.66
C TYR A 412 15.38 3.95 -2.12
N PRO A 413 16.33 3.97 -3.08
CA PRO A 413 15.99 4.07 -4.50
C PRO A 413 15.16 2.86 -5.01
N GLU A 414 15.21 1.73 -4.32
CA GLU A 414 14.37 0.55 -4.56
C GLU A 414 12.88 0.76 -4.26
N VAL A 415 12.52 1.68 -3.36
CA VAL A 415 11.10 1.95 -3.03
C VAL A 415 10.55 2.95 -4.04
N LEU A 416 9.60 2.53 -4.88
CA LEU A 416 9.03 3.42 -5.90
C LEU A 416 7.87 4.28 -5.38
N GLY A 417 7.21 3.86 -4.30
CA GLY A 417 6.24 4.69 -3.58
C GLY A 417 5.35 3.91 -2.62
N ALA A 418 4.45 4.64 -1.97
CA ALA A 418 3.44 4.14 -1.05
C ALA A 418 2.06 4.74 -1.32
N ALA A 419 0.98 3.98 -1.16
CA ALA A 419 -0.39 4.42 -1.45
C ALA A 419 -1.27 4.50 -0.19
N ILE A 420 -1.73 5.71 0.17
CA ILE A 420 -2.63 5.92 1.30
C ILE A 420 -3.96 5.19 1.08
N TRP A 421 -4.32 4.30 2.01
CA TRP A 421 -5.63 3.69 2.13
C TRP A 421 -6.63 4.72 2.72
N TYR A 422 -7.76 5.06 2.07
CA TYR A 422 -8.31 4.60 0.78
C TYR A 422 -9.33 5.59 0.21
N LEU A 423 -9.36 5.81 -1.10
CA LEU A 423 -10.31 6.71 -1.79
C LEU A 423 -11.47 5.99 -2.54
N GLY A 424 -11.67 4.69 -2.33
CA GLY A 424 -12.77 3.93 -2.94
C GLY A 424 -13.91 3.64 -1.97
N GLY A 425 -15.08 3.24 -2.47
CA GLY A 425 -16.22 2.98 -1.60
C GLY A 425 -17.49 2.47 -2.29
N PRO A 426 -18.63 2.36 -1.59
CA PRO A 426 -18.75 2.58 -0.14
C PRO A 426 -17.95 1.52 0.62
N TRP A 427 -17.15 1.97 1.59
CA TRP A 427 -16.43 1.11 2.54
C TRP A 427 -16.94 1.35 3.95
N CYS A 428 -16.31 0.73 4.96
CA CYS A 428 -16.63 1.07 6.34
C CYS A 428 -16.06 2.46 6.73
N CYS A 429 -16.74 3.12 7.67
CA CYS A 429 -16.23 4.25 8.45
C CYS A 429 -15.90 5.54 7.69
N ASP A 430 -16.47 5.77 6.51
CA ASP A 430 -16.28 7.00 5.71
C ASP A 430 -14.80 7.32 5.43
N ILE A 431 -13.95 6.28 5.33
CA ILE A 431 -12.50 6.43 5.14
C ILE A 431 -12.14 7.15 3.84
N ASP A 432 -12.97 7.07 2.81
CA ASP A 432 -12.81 7.79 1.56
C ASP A 432 -13.03 9.29 1.70
N ASP A 433 -14.03 9.71 2.48
CA ASP A 433 -14.21 11.12 2.85
C ASP A 433 -13.05 11.64 3.72
N GLN A 434 -12.52 10.82 4.63
CA GLN A 434 -11.35 11.19 5.44
C GLN A 434 -10.08 11.33 4.58
N THR A 435 -9.78 10.32 3.77
CA THR A 435 -8.60 10.26 2.88
C THR A 435 -8.64 11.37 1.82
N GLN A 436 -9.82 11.72 1.31
CA GLN A 436 -9.97 12.79 0.31
C GLN A 436 -9.45 14.14 0.81
N ARG A 437 -9.57 14.42 2.11
CA ARG A 437 -9.08 15.66 2.74
C ARG A 437 -7.56 15.83 2.63
N LEU A 438 -6.81 14.74 2.42
CA LEU A 438 -5.37 14.75 2.24
C LEU A 438 -4.93 15.11 0.82
N ILE A 439 -5.82 15.07 -0.19
CA ILE A 439 -5.44 15.26 -1.60
C ILE A 439 -4.78 16.62 -1.83
N GLU A 440 -5.40 17.73 -1.41
CA GLU A 440 -4.82 19.07 -1.59
C GLU A 440 -3.56 19.31 -0.73
N PRO A 441 -3.55 19.00 0.58
CA PRO A 441 -2.33 19.06 1.41
C PRO A 441 -1.15 18.27 0.83
N LEU A 442 -1.37 17.01 0.41
CA LEU A 442 -0.32 16.18 -0.19
C LEU A 442 0.12 16.72 -1.56
N THR A 443 -0.79 17.25 -2.38
CA THR A 443 -0.41 17.93 -3.64
C THR A 443 0.56 19.09 -3.35
N ASN A 444 0.23 19.92 -2.36
CA ASN A 444 1.02 21.11 -2.00
C ASN A 444 2.36 20.72 -1.37
N PHE A 445 2.38 19.68 -0.54
CA PHE A 445 3.60 19.12 0.05
C PHE A 445 4.53 18.56 -1.03
N ALA A 446 4.07 17.60 -1.85
CA ALA A 446 4.88 16.96 -2.88
C ALA A 446 5.41 17.94 -3.95
N ALA A 447 4.66 19.00 -4.27
CA ALA A 447 5.11 20.04 -5.20
C ALA A 447 6.11 21.05 -4.61
N SER A 448 6.40 21.02 -3.30
CA SER A 448 7.38 21.92 -2.64
C SER A 448 8.50 21.22 -1.87
N HIS A 449 8.43 19.89 -1.71
CA HIS A 449 9.38 19.11 -0.91
C HIS A 449 10.13 18.08 -1.75
N TYR A 450 11.42 17.94 -1.49
CA TYR A 450 12.27 16.86 -2.00
C TYR A 450 13.42 16.60 -1.03
N TYR A 451 14.20 15.57 -1.31
CA TYR A 451 15.27 15.11 -0.45
C TYR A 451 16.57 15.03 -1.25
N ILE A 452 17.67 15.54 -0.70
CA ILE A 452 19.02 15.26 -1.21
C ILE A 452 19.47 13.92 -0.64
N ILE A 453 19.98 13.05 -1.50
CA ILE A 453 20.45 11.71 -1.16
C ILE A 453 21.86 11.44 -1.69
N ASP A 454 22.62 10.62 -0.97
CA ASP A 454 23.82 9.98 -1.49
C ASP A 454 23.42 8.80 -2.40
N PRO A 455 23.76 8.83 -3.70
CA PRO A 455 23.35 7.79 -4.63
C PRO A 455 24.11 6.47 -4.37
N GLY A 456 23.37 5.37 -4.26
CA GLY A 456 23.94 4.03 -4.11
C GLY A 456 23.01 3.04 -3.41
N ILE A 457 23.57 1.89 -3.05
CA ILE A 457 22.88 0.77 -2.39
C ILE A 457 23.50 0.44 -1.01
N GLY A 458 24.10 1.42 -0.33
CA GLY A 458 24.70 1.19 0.99
C GLY A 458 23.68 0.68 2.00
N ARG A 459 24.14 0.07 3.10
CA ARG A 459 23.26 -0.32 4.20
C ARG A 459 22.75 0.94 4.89
N ILE A 460 21.45 1.05 5.14
CA ILE A 460 20.90 2.18 5.88
C ILE A 460 20.59 1.67 7.28
N ASP A 461 21.10 2.35 8.30
CA ASP A 461 20.83 1.98 9.70
C ASP A 461 19.35 2.30 10.02
N PRO A 462 18.52 1.31 10.39
CA PRO A 462 17.11 1.57 10.69
C PRO A 462 16.93 2.53 11.88
N PHE A 463 17.90 2.64 12.79
CA PHE A 463 17.78 3.57 13.91
C PHE A 463 17.99 5.04 13.50
N LEU A 464 18.35 5.34 12.24
CA LEU A 464 18.38 6.72 11.71
C LEU A 464 16.99 7.37 11.64
N PHE A 465 15.95 6.59 11.39
CA PHE A 465 14.56 7.06 11.33
C PHE A 465 13.79 6.78 12.63
N SER A 466 14.46 6.19 13.62
CA SER A 466 13.91 6.12 14.97
C SER A 466 13.61 7.54 15.45
N PRO A 467 12.42 7.77 16.01
CA PRO A 467 11.74 9.04 15.82
C PRO A 467 12.31 10.16 16.67
N ASN A 468 13.14 10.96 16.01
CA ASN A 468 13.18 12.41 16.16
C ASN A 468 13.19 13.00 14.74
N PRO A 469 12.07 12.93 13.98
CA PRO A 469 11.98 13.62 12.70
C PRO A 469 12.34 15.10 12.87
N PRO A 470 12.93 15.75 11.86
CA PRO A 470 12.86 17.20 11.76
C PRO A 470 11.38 17.57 11.63
N THR A 471 10.77 18.07 12.70
CA THR A 471 9.35 18.44 12.73
C THR A 471 9.13 19.57 11.71
N LEU A 472 8.16 19.38 10.80
CA LEU A 472 7.85 20.41 9.79
C LEU A 472 7.36 21.70 10.44
N LEU A 473 6.69 21.58 11.59
CA LEU A 473 6.04 22.70 12.30
C LEU A 473 6.99 23.53 13.18
N GLU A 474 8.16 23.00 13.60
CA GLU A 474 9.18 23.78 14.34
C GLU A 474 10.31 24.32 13.44
N LEU A 475 10.17 24.24 12.11
CA LEU A 475 11.07 24.87 11.16
C LEU A 475 10.96 26.40 11.18
N ASN A 476 11.55 26.98 12.23
CA ASN A 476 11.82 28.40 12.36
C ASN A 476 12.65 28.84 11.14
N ARG A 477 12.00 29.54 10.20
CA ARG A 477 12.46 29.77 8.81
C ARG A 477 13.76 30.57 8.69
N GLU A 478 14.30 31.05 9.81
CA GLU A 478 15.50 31.88 9.91
C GLU A 478 16.77 31.08 10.23
N ASP A 479 16.67 29.91 10.88
CA ASP A 479 17.82 29.23 11.48
C ASP A 479 18.57 28.26 10.54
N TRP A 480 18.00 27.94 9.37
CA TRP A 480 18.65 27.09 8.37
C TRP A 480 19.41 27.91 7.33
N ALA A 481 20.74 27.92 7.47
CA ALA A 481 21.64 28.23 6.37
C ALA A 481 21.53 27.14 5.30
N THR A 482 20.64 27.35 4.31
CA THR A 482 20.60 26.53 3.09
C THR A 482 22.02 26.44 2.52
N PRO A 483 22.57 25.23 2.27
CA PRO A 483 23.93 25.08 1.76
C PRO A 483 24.10 25.73 0.37
N PHE A 484 22.99 26.00 -0.32
CA PHE A 484 22.93 26.75 -1.55
C PHE A 484 22.94 28.28 -1.30
N PRO A 485 23.83 29.03 -1.99
CA PRO A 485 23.82 30.48 -1.90
C PRO A 485 22.54 31.04 -2.53
N ARG A 486 21.70 31.69 -1.71
CA ARG A 486 20.51 32.40 -2.18
C ARG A 486 20.92 33.41 -3.29
N PRO A 487 20.24 33.43 -4.46
CA PRO A 487 20.52 34.41 -5.51
C PRO A 487 20.44 35.84 -4.95
N ARG A 488 21.55 36.59 -5.02
CA ARG A 488 21.66 37.90 -4.34
C ARG A 488 20.88 39.03 -5.01
N SER A 489 20.26 38.77 -6.16
CA SER A 489 19.29 39.64 -6.83
C SER A 489 18.58 38.83 -7.91
N MET A 490 17.27 39.04 -8.09
CA MET A 490 16.63 38.83 -9.40
C MET A 490 16.28 40.21 -9.98
N PRO A 491 16.34 40.38 -11.33
CA PRO A 491 15.95 41.62 -12.00
C PRO A 491 14.43 41.87 -11.96
#